data_AF-A0A352SJ14-F1
#
_entry.id   AF-A0A352SJ14-F1
#
_cell.length_a   1.000
_cell.length_b   1.000
_cell.length_c   1.000
_cell.angle_alpha   90.00
_cell.angle_beta   90.00
_cell.angle_gamma   90.00
#
_symmetry.space_group_name_H-M   'P 1'
#
loop_
_entity.id
_entity.type
_entity.pdbx_description
1 polymer ?
#
loop_
_entity_poly.entity_id
_entity_poly.type
_entity_poly.pdbx_seq_one_letter_code
_entity_poly.pdbx_strand_id
1 'polypeptide(L)'
;IIIMTDADVDGAHISTLLLTFIYRFMPELIKQGYVYLAQPPLYKIEKNKRVWYAYSDEELNNILKEIGRDQNNKIQRYKGLGEMDAEQLWDTTMDPEKRILLQVTMDEEQSSEIDLTFNVLMGDKVEPRREFIEKNAKYVRNLDI
;
A
#
# COMPACT_ATOMS: atom_id res chain seq x y z
N ILE A 1 13.79 -1.62 -7.49
CA ILE A 1 13.16 -0.32 -7.18
C ILE A 1 12.02 -0.60 -6.23
N ILE A 2 12.07 -0.06 -5.02
CA ILE A 2 11.01 -0.22 -4.02
C ILE A 2 10.36 1.15 -3.84
N ILE A 3 9.08 1.25 -4.17
CA ILE A 3 8.26 2.42 -3.89
C ILE A 3 7.69 2.24 -2.49
N MET A 4 8.05 3.14 -1.59
CA MET A 4 7.58 3.14 -0.21
C MET A 4 6.89 4.48 0.03
N THR A 5 5.57 4.42 0.23
CA THR A 5 4.71 5.58 0.47
C THR A 5 3.87 5.33 1.72
N ASP A 6 3.26 6.38 2.24
CA ASP A 6 2.34 6.27 3.37
C ASP A 6 1.15 5.36 3.04
N ALA A 7 0.53 4.80 4.09
CA ALA A 7 -0.59 3.88 3.97
C ALA A 7 -1.94 4.59 3.77
N ASP A 8 -1.92 5.92 3.64
CA ASP A 8 -3.09 6.76 3.45
C ASP A 8 -3.41 7.01 1.96
N VAL A 9 -4.47 7.80 1.74
CA VAL A 9 -4.95 8.16 0.40
C VAL A 9 -3.93 8.95 -0.41
N ASP A 10 -3.11 9.77 0.25
CA ASP A 10 -2.07 10.57 -0.39
C ASP A 10 -0.89 9.68 -0.83
N GLY A 11 -0.52 8.69 -0.02
CA GLY A 11 0.45 7.66 -0.39
C GLY A 11 -0.03 6.81 -1.57
N ALA A 12 -1.31 6.43 -1.60
CA ALA A 12 -1.92 5.75 -2.75
C ALA A 12 -1.87 6.61 -4.03
N HIS A 13 -2.10 7.92 -3.90
CA HIS A 13 -1.98 8.84 -5.03
C HIS A 13 -0.53 8.95 -5.55
N ILE A 14 0.44 9.14 -4.66
CA ILE A 14 1.87 9.22 -5.01
C ILE A 14 2.34 7.93 -5.68
N SER A 15 1.99 6.76 -5.12
CA SER A 15 2.38 5.48 -5.71
C SER A 15 1.80 5.31 -7.11
N THR A 16 0.55 5.71 -7.34
CA THR A 16 -0.06 5.68 -8.68
C THR A 16 0.66 6.61 -9.68
N LEU A 17 1.07 7.81 -9.26
CA LEU A 17 1.86 8.72 -10.10
C LEU A 17 3.23 8.13 -10.47
N LEU A 18 3.93 7.53 -9.50
CA LEU A 18 5.22 6.88 -9.73
C LEU A 18 5.09 5.65 -10.64
N LEU A 19 4.06 4.83 -10.44
CA LEU A 19 3.77 3.69 -11.32
C LEU A 19 3.44 4.15 -12.74
N THR A 20 2.66 5.22 -12.89
CA THR A 20 2.37 5.83 -14.20
C THR A 20 3.66 6.28 -14.87
N PHE A 21 4.54 6.96 -14.13
CA PHE A 21 5.83 7.40 -14.65
C PHE A 21 6.71 6.23 -15.11
N ILE A 22 6.87 5.19 -14.27
CA ILE A 22 7.68 4.02 -14.64
C ILE A 22 7.06 3.30 -15.85
N TYR A 23 5.74 3.12 -15.86
CA TYR A 23 5.03 2.49 -16.96
C TYR A 23 5.22 3.23 -18.28
N ARG A 24 5.15 4.58 -18.28
CA ARG A 24 5.28 5.39 -19.50
C ARG A 24 6.71 5.51 -20.01
N PHE A 25 7.69 5.66 -19.13
CA PHE A 25 9.06 6.01 -19.52
C PHE A 25 10.03 4.85 -19.42
N MET A 26 9.75 3.85 -18.57
CA MET A 26 10.65 2.74 -18.27
C MET A 26 9.89 1.40 -18.08
N PRO A 27 9.02 1.00 -19.03
CA PRO A 27 8.17 -0.19 -18.87
C PRO A 27 8.97 -1.49 -18.69
N GLU A 28 10.18 -1.55 -19.25
CA GLU A 28 11.09 -2.72 -19.10
C GLU A 28 11.42 -3.02 -17.64
N LEU A 29 11.43 -2.02 -16.75
CA LEU A 29 11.66 -2.24 -15.33
C LEU A 29 10.52 -3.03 -14.68
N ILE A 30 9.28 -2.82 -15.14
CA ILE A 30 8.12 -3.57 -14.68
C ILE A 30 8.15 -4.97 -15.30
N LYS A 31 8.39 -5.08 -16.62
CA LYS A 31 8.46 -6.38 -17.32
C LYS A 31 9.51 -7.33 -16.74
N GLN A 32 10.66 -6.80 -16.37
CA GLN A 32 11.75 -7.58 -15.78
C GLN A 32 11.57 -7.81 -14.27
N GLY A 33 10.46 -7.33 -13.68
CA GLY A 33 10.11 -7.59 -12.30
C GLY A 33 10.93 -6.80 -11.28
N TYR A 34 11.50 -5.65 -11.65
CA TYR A 34 12.34 -4.84 -10.77
C TYR A 34 11.58 -3.83 -9.90
N VAL A 35 10.28 -3.66 -10.11
CA VAL A 35 9.46 -2.67 -9.41
C VAL A 35 8.62 -3.34 -8.32
N TYR A 36 8.70 -2.81 -7.11
CA TYR A 36 8.02 -3.33 -5.93
C TYR A 36 7.33 -2.19 -5.17
N LEU A 37 6.22 -2.47 -4.52
CA LEU A 37 5.60 -1.63 -3.50
C LEU A 37 5.94 -2.19 -2.12
N ALA A 38 6.49 -1.37 -1.23
CA ALA A 38 6.64 -1.74 0.17
C ALA A 38 5.30 -1.57 0.89
N GLN A 39 4.96 -2.54 1.75
CA GLN A 39 3.75 -2.49 2.54
C GLN A 39 4.09 -2.23 4.01
N PRO A 40 3.91 -1.00 4.51
CA PRO A 40 4.08 -0.69 5.93
C PRO A 40 2.95 -1.29 6.78
N PRO A 41 3.20 -1.54 8.08
CA PRO A 41 2.17 -2.01 8.99
C PRO A 41 1.15 -0.91 9.28
N LEU A 42 -0.11 -1.32 9.46
CA LEU A 42 -1.19 -0.43 9.88
C LEU A 42 -1.25 -0.25 11.40
N TYR A 43 -0.81 -1.27 12.14
CA TYR A 43 -0.91 -1.31 13.59
C TYR A 43 0.37 -1.80 14.26
N LYS A 44 0.67 -1.23 15.42
CA LYS A 44 1.61 -1.77 16.42
C LYS A 44 0.84 -2.15 17.66
N ILE A 45 1.06 -3.36 18.15
CA ILE A 45 0.48 -3.87 19.38
C ILE A 45 1.62 -4.12 20.37
N GLU A 46 1.52 -3.57 21.58
CA GLU A 46 2.48 -3.81 22.66
C GLU A 46 1.78 -4.42 23.88
N LYS A 47 2.32 -5.55 24.37
CA LYS A 47 1.85 -6.23 25.58
C LYS A 47 3.03 -6.87 26.30
N ASN A 48 3.19 -6.63 27.60
CA ASN A 48 4.21 -7.26 28.44
C ASN A 48 5.64 -7.20 27.84
N LYS A 49 6.03 -6.04 27.28
CA LYS A 49 7.32 -5.79 26.59
C LYS A 49 7.52 -6.53 25.25
N ARG A 50 6.50 -7.23 24.75
CA ARG A 50 6.50 -7.79 23.40
C ARG A 50 5.77 -6.84 22.46
N VAL A 51 6.24 -6.79 21.22
CA VAL A 51 5.70 -5.94 20.15
C VAL A 51 5.29 -6.84 18.99
N TRP A 52 4.13 -6.55 18.41
CA TRP A 52 3.63 -7.16 17.19
C TRP A 52 3.21 -6.07 16.21
N TYR A 53 3.28 -6.40 14.93
CA TYR A 53 2.82 -5.53 13.84
C TYR A 53 1.72 -6.24 13.06
N ALA A 54 0.70 -5.49 12.66
CA ALA A 54 -0.36 -5.97 11.78
C ALA A 54 -0.49 -5.07 10.55
N TYR A 55 -0.65 -5.71 9.39
CA TYR A 55 -0.78 -5.10 8.07
C TYR A 55 -2.22 -5.07 7.57
N SER A 56 -3.16 -5.63 8.35
CA SER A 56 -4.60 -5.58 8.10
C SER A 56 -5.40 -5.61 9.39
N ASP A 57 -6.67 -5.23 9.33
CA ASP A 57 -7.61 -5.38 10.45
C ASP A 57 -7.81 -6.86 10.83
N GLU A 58 -7.73 -7.76 9.86
CA GLU A 58 -7.84 -9.20 10.11
C GLU A 58 -6.65 -9.70 10.95
N GLU A 59 -5.43 -9.33 10.56
CA GLU A 59 -4.22 -9.65 11.32
C GLU A 59 -4.25 -9.06 12.72
N LEU A 60 -4.67 -7.80 12.87
CA LEU A 60 -4.86 -7.18 14.18
C LEU A 60 -5.79 -8.02 15.05
N ASN A 61 -6.93 -8.43 14.50
CA ASN A 61 -7.91 -9.23 15.23
C ASN A 61 -7.37 -10.62 15.60
N ASN A 62 -6.56 -11.24 14.73
CA ASN A 62 -5.94 -12.54 14.99
C ASN A 62 -4.87 -12.43 16.09
N ILE A 63 -3.99 -11.44 16.02
CA ILE A 63 -3.01 -11.15 17.08
C ILE A 63 -3.72 -10.92 18.41
N LEU A 64 -4.79 -10.12 18.43
CA LEU A 64 -5.56 -9.85 19.65
C LEU A 64 -6.27 -11.07 20.22
N LYS A 65 -6.68 -12.05 19.39
CA LYS A 65 -7.23 -13.33 19.85
C LYS A 65 -6.14 -14.18 20.51
N GLU A 66 -4.94 -14.22 19.94
CA GLU A 66 -3.83 -15.02 20.45
C GLU A 66 -3.26 -14.47 21.76
N ILE A 67 -3.05 -13.15 21.83
CA ILE A 67 -2.46 -12.54 23.02
C ILE A 67 -3.49 -12.26 24.12
N GLY A 68 -4.79 -12.33 23.81
CA GLY A 68 -5.90 -12.00 24.71
C GLY A 68 -6.28 -10.51 24.66
N ARG A 69 -7.59 -10.23 24.56
CA ARG A 69 -8.17 -8.87 24.53
C ARG A 69 -8.30 -8.27 25.93
N ASP A 70 -7.16 -7.90 26.50
CA ASP A 70 -7.10 -7.34 27.85
C ASP A 70 -6.83 -5.82 27.76
N GLN A 71 -7.21 -5.06 28.78
CA GLN A 71 -6.97 -3.60 28.83
C GLN A 71 -5.47 -3.21 28.84
N ASN A 72 -4.57 -4.19 28.99
CA ASN A 72 -3.12 -3.99 28.97
C ASN A 72 -2.53 -3.92 27.56
N ASN A 73 -3.32 -4.17 26.52
CA ASN A 73 -2.84 -4.08 25.14
C ASN A 73 -2.76 -2.61 24.71
N LYS A 74 -1.55 -2.12 24.44
CA LYS A 74 -1.38 -0.79 23.82
C LYS A 74 -1.39 -0.97 22.30
N ILE A 75 -2.42 -0.43 21.65
CA ILE A 75 -2.55 -0.47 20.19
C ILE A 75 -2.28 0.93 19.67
N GLN A 76 -1.29 1.07 18.79
CA GLN A 76 -1.01 2.27 18.04
C GLN A 76 -1.34 1.98 16.57
N ARG A 77 -2.05 2.91 15.94
CA ARG A 77 -2.33 2.86 14.50
C ARG A 77 -1.40 3.83 13.80
N TYR A 78 -0.79 3.38 12.70
CA TYR A 78 0.01 4.23 11.83
C TYR A 78 -0.88 4.79 10.72
N LYS A 79 -0.79 6.10 10.50
CA LYS A 79 -1.41 6.76 9.34
C LYS A 79 -0.41 7.01 8.21
N GLY A 80 0.85 7.23 8.57
CA GLY A 80 1.94 7.44 7.62
C GLY A 80 3.28 6.97 8.18
N LEU A 81 4.27 6.85 7.31
CA LEU A 81 5.61 6.39 7.64
C LEU A 81 6.31 7.33 8.62
N GLY A 82 5.98 8.63 8.60
CA GLY A 82 6.52 9.64 9.51
C GLY A 82 6.13 9.44 10.99
N GLU A 83 5.15 8.58 11.29
CA GLU A 83 4.78 8.20 12.66
C GLU A 83 5.66 7.07 13.22
N MET A 84 6.52 6.49 12.38
CA MET A 84 7.44 5.42 12.75
C MET A 84 8.84 5.98 13.03
N ASP A 85 9.49 5.47 14.07
CA ASP A 85 10.92 5.72 14.27
C ASP A 85 11.78 4.86 13.32
N ALA A 86 13.09 5.14 13.27
CA ALA A 86 14.00 4.47 12.35
C ALA A 86 14.12 2.95 12.59
N GLU A 87 14.04 2.49 13.85
CA GLU A 87 14.11 1.06 14.17
C GLU A 87 12.84 0.35 13.72
N GLN A 88 11.67 0.96 13.98
CA GLN A 88 10.39 0.44 13.53
C GLN A 88 10.30 0.35 12.01
N LEU A 89 10.74 1.39 11.31
CA LEU A 89 10.75 1.39 9.84
C LEU A 89 11.66 0.29 9.31
N TRP A 90 12.85 0.15 9.88
CA TRP A 90 13.79 -0.92 9.50
C TRP A 90 13.18 -2.30 9.67
N ASP A 91 12.71 -2.61 10.88
CA ASP A 91 12.22 -3.95 11.25
C ASP A 91 10.97 -4.39 10.49
N THR A 92 10.20 -3.45 9.96
CA THR A 92 8.91 -3.75 9.33
C THR A 92 8.95 -3.65 7.81
N THR A 93 9.71 -2.70 7.25
CA THR A 93 9.62 -2.37 5.82
C THR A 93 10.94 -2.47 5.06
N MET A 94 12.10 -2.39 5.74
CA MET A 94 13.40 -2.36 5.08
C MET A 94 14.20 -3.65 5.24
N ASP A 95 14.06 -4.33 6.38
CA ASP A 95 14.74 -5.58 6.70
C ASP A 95 14.38 -6.68 5.67
N PRO A 96 15.34 -7.19 4.88
CA PRO A 96 15.09 -8.21 3.87
C PRO A 96 14.44 -9.50 4.38
N GLU A 97 14.62 -9.82 5.67
CA GLU A 97 14.06 -11.04 6.26
C GLU A 97 12.59 -10.88 6.69
N LYS A 98 12.13 -9.64 6.95
CA LYS A 98 10.82 -9.36 7.54
C LYS A 98 9.89 -8.55 6.63
N ARG A 99 10.46 -7.76 5.72
CA ARG A 99 9.69 -6.83 4.89
C ARG A 99 8.69 -7.54 3.98
N ILE A 100 7.54 -6.91 3.81
CA ILE A 100 6.52 -7.33 2.85
C ILE A 100 6.61 -6.44 1.61
N LEU A 101 6.93 -7.06 0.48
CA LEU A 101 7.02 -6.40 -0.82
C LEU A 101 6.00 -7.00 -1.79
N LEU A 102 5.23 -6.15 -2.45
CA LEU A 102 4.37 -6.52 -3.56
C LEU A 102 5.11 -6.26 -4.87
N GLN A 103 5.36 -7.29 -5.66
CA GLN A 103 5.97 -7.12 -6.98
C GLN A 103 4.93 -6.59 -7.96
N VAL A 104 5.29 -5.54 -8.70
CA VAL A 104 4.43 -5.00 -9.75
C VAL A 104 4.64 -5.82 -11.01
N THR A 105 3.56 -6.41 -11.52
CA THR A 105 3.56 -7.19 -12.76
C THR A 105 2.80 -6.45 -13.86
N MET A 106 3.13 -6.77 -15.10
CA MET A 106 2.46 -6.23 -16.27
C MET A 106 2.30 -7.33 -17.31
N ASP A 107 1.05 -7.68 -17.59
CA ASP A 107 0.72 -8.66 -18.61
C ASP A 107 0.61 -7.94 -19.97
N GLU A 108 1.36 -8.40 -20.97
CA GLU A 108 1.36 -7.76 -22.30
C GLU A 108 -0.03 -7.79 -22.95
N GLU A 109 -0.81 -8.85 -22.69
CA GLU A 109 -2.19 -9.01 -23.14
C GLU A 109 -3.13 -7.92 -22.58
N GLN A 110 -2.82 -7.40 -21.39
CA GLN A 110 -3.61 -6.35 -20.72
C GLN A 110 -3.08 -4.94 -21.02
N SER A 111 -1.98 -4.78 -21.75
CA SER A 111 -1.34 -3.47 -21.97
C SER A 111 -2.30 -2.42 -22.55
N SER A 112 -3.21 -2.82 -23.45
CA SER A 112 -4.21 -1.91 -24.04
C SER A 112 -5.24 -1.43 -23.00
N GLU A 113 -5.64 -2.29 -22.08
CA GLU A 113 -6.56 -1.92 -20.99
C GLU A 113 -5.88 -1.04 -19.95
N ILE A 114 -4.61 -1.34 -19.64
CA ILE A 114 -3.76 -0.56 -18.75
C ILE A 114 -3.56 0.86 -19.32
N ASP A 115 -3.25 0.98 -20.61
CA ASP A 115 -3.11 2.25 -21.31
C ASP A 115 -4.39 3.09 -21.24
N LEU A 116 -5.55 2.46 -21.51
CA LEU A 116 -6.84 3.14 -21.40
C LEU A 116 -7.07 3.64 -19.98
N THR A 117 -6.81 2.79 -18.98
CA THR A 117 -6.98 3.13 -17.56
C THR A 117 -6.09 4.30 -17.15
N PHE A 118 -4.81 4.29 -17.53
CA PHE A 118 -3.92 5.43 -17.25
C PHE A 118 -4.34 6.69 -18.00
N ASN A 119 -4.81 6.59 -19.25
CA ASN A 119 -5.29 7.75 -20.00
C ASN A 119 -6.55 8.36 -19.37
N VAL A 120 -7.47 7.53 -18.86
CA VAL A 120 -8.69 8.00 -18.19
C VAL A 120 -8.36 8.64 -16.84
N LEU A 121 -7.50 8.00 -16.04
CA LEU A 121 -7.20 8.47 -14.69
C LEU A 121 -6.21 9.65 -14.68
N MET A 122 -5.21 9.65 -15.56
CA MET A 122 -4.10 10.62 -15.54
C MET A 122 -4.09 11.59 -16.73
N GLY A 123 -5.03 11.48 -17.68
CA GLY A 123 -5.14 12.40 -18.81
C GLY A 123 -5.86 13.71 -18.48
N ASP A 124 -5.79 14.69 -19.37
CA ASP A 124 -6.29 16.06 -19.12
C ASP A 124 -7.83 16.18 -19.12
N LYS A 125 -8.54 15.14 -19.59
CA LYS A 125 -10.00 15.17 -19.70
C LYS A 125 -10.66 14.84 -18.36
N VAL A 126 -11.36 15.83 -17.82
CA VAL A 126 -12.06 15.70 -16.53
C VAL A 126 -13.27 14.78 -16.61
N GLU A 127 -14.09 14.88 -17.67
CA GLU A 127 -15.37 14.15 -17.75
C GLU A 127 -15.22 12.63 -17.73
N PRO A 128 -14.32 12.00 -18.55
CA PRO A 128 -14.12 10.56 -18.51
C PRO A 128 -13.60 10.06 -17.15
N ARG A 129 -12.76 10.86 -16.49
CA ARG A 129 -12.27 10.56 -15.15
C ARG A 129 -13.41 10.57 -14.13
N ARG A 130 -14.30 11.56 -14.20
CA ARG A 130 -15.47 11.68 -13.33
C ARG A 130 -16.40 10.49 -13.47
N GLU A 131 -16.76 10.13 -14.70
CA GLU A 131 -17.60 8.96 -14.99
C GLU A 131 -16.98 7.66 -14.46
N PHE A 132 -15.66 7.48 -14.65
CA PHE A 132 -14.93 6.33 -14.13
C PHE A 132 -15.00 6.25 -12.61
N ILE A 133 -14.77 7.37 -11.91
CA ILE A 133 -14.85 7.42 -10.44
C ILE A 133 -16.28 7.12 -9.97
N GLU A 134 -17.30 7.76 -10.55
CA GLU A 134 -18.70 7.54 -10.16
C GLU A 134 -19.15 6.08 -10.35
N LYS A 135 -18.72 5.45 -11.45
CA LYS A 135 -19.04 4.04 -11.74
C LYS A 135 -18.34 3.08 -10.76
N ASN A 136 -17.09 3.37 -10.40
CA ASN A 136 -16.25 2.44 -9.65
C ASN A 136 -16.21 2.69 -8.14
N ALA A 137 -16.61 3.88 -7.67
CA ALA A 137 -16.57 4.27 -6.25
C ALA A 137 -17.34 3.29 -5.33
N LYS A 138 -18.39 2.65 -5.85
CA LYS A 138 -19.19 1.67 -5.09
C LYS A 138 -18.44 0.38 -4.76
N TYR A 139 -17.38 0.05 -5.50
CA TYR A 139 -16.56 -1.15 -5.28
C TYR A 139 -15.44 -0.91 -4.27
N VAL A 140 -15.12 0.36 -3.97
CA VAL A 140 -14.09 0.70 -3.01
C VAL A 140 -14.71 0.71 -1.61
N ARG A 141 -14.51 -0.39 -0.87
CA ARG A 141 -15.03 -0.52 0.51
C ARG A 141 -14.25 0.30 1.53
N ASN A 142 -12.97 0.59 1.25
CA ASN A 142 -12.03 1.15 2.22
C ASN A 142 -11.23 2.32 1.60
N LEU A 143 -11.86 3.48 1.39
CA LEU A 143 -11.11 4.71 1.08
C LEU A 143 -10.59 5.40 2.36
N ASP A 144 -11.20 5.13 3.51
CA ASP A 144 -10.85 5.73 4.81
C ASP A 144 -10.98 4.72 5.98
N ILE A 145 -10.62 3.44 5.80
CA ILE A 145 -10.65 2.46 6.91
C ILE A 145 -9.28 2.22 7.50
#